data_AF-A0A645I8E2-F1
#
_entry.id   AF-A0A645I8E2-F1
#
_cell.length_a   1.000
_cell.length_b   1.000
_cell.length_c   1.000
_cell.angle_alpha   90.00
_cell.angle_beta   90.00
_cell.angle_gamma   90.00
#
_symmetry.space_group_name_H-M   'P 1'
#
loop_
_entity.id
_entity.type
_entity.pdbx_description
1 polymer ?
#
loop_
_entity_poly.entity_id
_entity_poly.type
_entity_poly.pdbx_seq_one_letter_code
_entity_poly.pdbx_strand_id
1 'polypeptide(L)' 'MKDDYGYFGKGTTGYVHYMEAFRRNGNGGGKKPRGKSGCLSTLLILIVVVLLTHLL' A
#
# COMPACT_ATOMS: atom_id res chain seq x y z
N MET A 1 -2.71 -33.80 22.97
CA MET A 1 -3.47 -32.75 22.26
C MET A 1 -3.21 -32.95 20.78
N LYS A 2 -4.15 -33.50 20.01
CA LYS A 2 -3.91 -33.97 18.61
C LYS A 2 -4.58 -33.14 17.52
N ASP A 3 -5.21 -32.03 17.90
CA ASP A 3 -6.12 -31.31 17.00
C ASP A 3 -6.13 -29.79 17.28
N ASP A 4 -4.97 -29.20 17.58
CA ASP A 4 -4.88 -27.74 17.69
C ASP A 4 -4.62 -27.13 16.31
N TYR A 5 -5.70 -26.88 15.58
CA TYR A 5 -5.65 -26.29 14.24
C TYR A 5 -5.64 -24.75 14.28
N GLY A 6 -5.57 -24.15 15.47
CA GLY A 6 -5.59 -22.71 15.66
C GLY A 6 -6.93 -22.06 15.30
N TYR A 7 -6.94 -20.72 15.31
CA TYR A 7 -8.15 -19.88 15.22
C TYR A 7 -9.05 -20.14 14.00
N PHE A 8 -8.48 -20.55 12.87
CA PHE A 8 -9.23 -20.79 11.63
C PHE A 8 -9.63 -22.25 11.40
N GLY A 9 -9.13 -23.18 12.23
CA GLY A 9 -9.42 -24.60 12.07
C GLY A 9 -8.73 -25.24 10.86
N LYS A 10 -9.13 -26.48 10.54
CA LYS A 10 -8.52 -27.30 9.48
C LYS A 10 -9.29 -27.28 8.16
N GLY A 11 -8.59 -27.60 7.07
CA GLY A 11 -9.18 -27.76 5.74
C GLY A 11 -9.31 -26.46 4.94
N THR A 12 -9.96 -26.57 3.79
CA THR A 12 -10.09 -25.48 2.81
C THR A 12 -10.87 -24.30 3.36
N THR A 13 -11.88 -24.53 4.18
CA THR A 13 -12.67 -23.49 4.85
C THR A 13 -11.80 -22.61 5.75
N GLY A 14 -10.92 -23.22 6.57
CA GLY A 14 -9.99 -22.49 7.41
C GLY A 14 -8.99 -21.67 6.59
N TYR A 15 -8.50 -22.22 5.47
CA TYR A 15 -7.62 -21.51 4.55
C TYR A 15 -8.29 -20.27 3.93
N VAL A 16 -9.55 -20.38 3.50
CA VAL A 16 -10.29 -19.24 2.93
C VAL A 16 -10.46 -18.12 3.96
N HIS A 17 -10.84 -18.46 5.20
CA HIS A 17 -10.99 -17.46 6.25
C HIS A 17 -9.65 -16.84 6.67
N TYR A 18 -8.56 -17.61 6.67
CA TYR A 18 -7.21 -17.09 6.88
C TYR A 18 -6.82 -16.11 5.76
N MET A 19 -7.04 -16.48 4.50
CA MET A 19 -6.76 -15.63 3.34
C MET A 19 -7.59 -14.34 3.37
N GLU A 20 -8.85 -14.41 3.80
CA GLU A 20 -9.67 -13.23 3.92
C GLU A 20 -9.23 -12.32 5.07
N ALA A 21 -8.95 -12.88 6.26
CA ALA A 21 -8.43 -12.12 7.39
C ALA A 21 -7.07 -11.48 7.05
N PHE A 22 -6.18 -12.23 6.40
CA PHE A 22 -4.90 -11.75 5.90
C PHE A 22 -5.07 -10.72 4.78
N ARG A 23 -6.05 -10.83 3.89
CA ARG A 23 -6.31 -9.78 2.88
C ARG A 23 -6.84 -8.50 3.54
N ARG A 24 -7.72 -8.63 4.54
CA ARG A 24 -8.26 -7.50 5.29
C ARG A 24 -7.18 -6.81 6.14
N ASN A 25 -6.27 -7.58 6.74
CA ASN A 25 -5.21 -7.07 7.62
C ASN A 25 -3.88 -6.80 6.88
N GLY A 26 -3.59 -7.52 5.81
CA GLY A 26 -2.35 -7.53 5.00
C GLY A 26 -2.42 -6.67 3.74
N ASN A 27 -3.58 -6.07 3.44
CA ASN A 27 -3.57 -4.72 2.84
C ASN A 27 -3.09 -3.66 3.85
N GLY A 28 -2.78 -4.03 5.10
CA GLY A 28 -2.18 -3.21 6.15
C GLY A 28 -0.66 -3.03 6.06
N GLY A 29 -0.11 -2.99 4.84
CA GLY A 29 1.31 -2.69 4.60
C GLY A 29 1.56 -1.40 3.80
N GLY A 30 0.51 -0.76 3.29
CA GLY A 30 0.65 0.47 2.52
C GLY A 30 -0.26 1.53 3.09
N LYS A 31 0.26 2.34 4.02
CA LYS A 31 -0.24 3.72 4.12
C LYS A 31 -0.21 4.25 2.69
N LYS A 32 -1.36 4.38 2.01
CA LYS A 32 -1.42 5.21 0.80
C LYS A 32 -0.76 6.50 1.22
N PRO A 33 0.37 6.92 0.61
CA PRO A 33 0.94 8.21 0.94
C PRO A 33 -0.18 9.20 0.63
N ARG A 34 -0.81 9.73 1.69
CA ARG A 34 -1.78 10.82 1.57
C ARG A 34 -0.99 11.92 0.90
N GLY A 35 -1.30 12.14 -0.37
CA GLY A 35 -0.52 12.92 -1.31
C GLY A 35 -0.08 14.24 -0.69
N LYS A 36 1.19 14.31 -0.34
CA LYS A 36 1.96 15.54 -0.34
C LYS A 36 3.19 15.26 -1.17
N SER A 37 3.03 15.49 -2.48
CA SER A 37 4.00 16.25 -3.27
C SER A 37 5.46 16.00 -2.88
N GLY A 38 5.93 14.77 -3.06
CA GLY A 38 7.35 14.47 -2.96
C GLY A 38 8.10 15.06 -4.17
N CYS A 39 9.39 15.33 -3.98
CA CYS A 39 10.49 15.67 -4.91
C CYS A 39 10.16 15.88 -6.41
N LEU A 40 9.38 14.99 -7.02
CA LEU A 40 8.89 15.15 -8.39
C LEU A 40 8.11 16.45 -8.62
N SER A 41 7.17 16.83 -7.75
CA SER A 41 6.44 18.11 -7.90
C SER A 41 7.37 19.32 -7.79
N THR A 42 8.36 19.28 -6.89
CA THR A 42 9.34 20.37 -6.77
C THR A 42 10.23 20.47 -8.01
N LEU A 43 10.65 19.34 -8.59
CA LEU A 43 11.41 19.31 -9.84
C LEU A 43 10.58 19.85 -11.01
N LEU A 44 9.30 19.45 -11.10
CA LEU A 44 8.40 19.89 -12.16
C LEU A 44 8.18 21.41 -12.10
N ILE A 45 7.97 21.97 -10.91
CA ILE A 45 7.85 23.43 -10.71
C ILE A 45 9.13 24.14 -11.12
N LEU A 46 10.31 23.65 -10.71
CA LEU A 46 11.59 24.27 -11.09
C LEU A 46 11.80 24.29 -12.61
N ILE A 47 11.50 23.19 -13.30
CA ILE A 47 11.62 23.11 -14.76
C ILE A 47 10.70 24.15 -15.43
N VAL A 48 9.45 24.26 -14.98
CA VAL A 48 8.50 25.24 -15.54
C VAL A 48 8.99 26.67 -15.33
N VAL A 49 9.50 26.99 -14.14
CA VAL A 49 10.05 28.33 -13.85
C VAL A 49 11.24 28.64 -14.75
N VAL A 50 12.21 27.72 -14.87
CA VAL A 50 13.40 27.92 -15.71
C VAL A 50 13.01 28.14 -17.17
N LEU A 51 12.09 27.33 -17.71
CA LEU A 51 11.58 27.48 -19.07
C LEU A 51 10.91 28.84 -19.28
N LEU A 52 10.05 29.27 -18.37
CA LEU A 52 9.40 30.58 -18.45
C LEU A 52 10.42 31.72 -18.39
N THR A 53 11.46 31.62 -17.55
CA THR A 53 12.49 32.67 -17.45
C THR A 53 13.50 32.68 -18.59
N HIS A 54 13.70 31.57 -19.30
CA HIS A 54 14.64 31.49 -20.42
C HIS A 54 13.98 31.65 -21.79
N LEU A 55 12.65 31.44 -21.88
CA LEU A 55 11.88 31.51 -23.12
C LEU A 55 11.07 32.82 -23.26
N LEU A 56 10.88 33.54 -22.15
CA LEU A 56 10.40 34.94 -22.13
C LEU A 56 11.59 35.90 -22.24
#